data_AF-A0A645E775-F1
#
_entry.id   AF-A0A645E775-F1
#
_cell.length_a   1.000
_cell.length_b   1.000
_cell.length_c   1.000
_cell.angle_alpha   90.00
_cell.angle_beta   90.00
_cell.angle_gamma   90.00
#
_symmetry.space_group_name_H-M   'P 1'
#
loop_
_entity.id
_entity.type
_entity.pdbx_description
1 polymer ?
#
loop_
_entity_poly.entity_id
_entity_poly.type
_entity_poly.pdbx_seq_one_letter_code
_entity_poly.pdbx_strand_id
1 'polypeptide(L)'
;MNDVLTFNPNEAYEGHEAEIASLLKIEKEAAAEVKSNFSFQVEEITRFVEGDLNQELFDLVFGKDVVTTEEEFRAKVKESIASQFVADSDYKFLLDARKVIEAKVGKLEYPDALLKRIMLLNNTDKGEDFVNENYDKSVEELTWHLIKEQLVQQAEIKVEQEDVLNMAKDATRAQFAQYGMLSVPEDILENYAKEMLKKKESIDGLVNRVVEAKLAAVLKGKVTLENKVVSVEEFNALFK
;
A
#
# COMPACT_ATOMS: atom_id res chain seq x y z
N MET A 1 0.54 -24.77 -32.98
CA MET A 1 -0.77 -24.73 -32.28
C MET A 1 -1.31 -26.15 -32.32
N ASN A 2 -1.74 -26.71 -31.18
CA ASN A 2 -1.93 -28.17 -30.99
C ASN A 2 -0.63 -28.99 -31.07
N ASP A 3 0.52 -28.33 -30.87
CA ASP A 3 1.79 -29.04 -30.73
C ASP A 3 1.83 -29.67 -29.34
N VAL A 4 2.01 -30.99 -29.32
CA VAL A 4 2.24 -31.75 -28.09
C VAL A 4 3.73 -31.71 -27.84
N LEU A 5 4.13 -30.95 -26.82
CA LEU A 5 5.51 -30.86 -26.39
C LEU A 5 5.74 -31.87 -25.29
N THR A 6 6.69 -32.77 -25.51
CA THR A 6 7.18 -33.69 -24.49
C THR A 6 8.43 -33.11 -23.86
N PHE A 7 8.40 -32.94 -22.54
CA PHE A 7 9.42 -32.32 -21.72
C PHE A 7 9.77 -33.24 -20.56
N ASN A 8 11.06 -33.46 -20.32
CA ASN A 8 11.53 -34.17 -19.12
C ASN A 8 12.14 -33.15 -18.14
N PRO A 9 11.45 -32.82 -17.03
CA PRO A 9 11.97 -31.89 -16.03
C PRO A 9 13.31 -32.33 -15.45
N ASN A 10 13.55 -33.64 -15.33
CA ASN A 10 14.80 -34.18 -14.80
C ASN A 10 15.98 -33.89 -15.73
N GLU A 11 15.81 -34.15 -17.04
CA GLU A 11 16.85 -33.91 -18.03
C GLU A 11 17.07 -32.40 -18.25
N ALA A 12 15.99 -31.62 -18.29
CA ALA A 12 16.07 -30.17 -18.56
C ALA A 12 16.74 -29.37 -17.43
N TYR A 13 16.60 -29.83 -16.19
CA TYR A 13 17.21 -29.22 -15.02
C TYR A 13 18.38 -30.05 -14.48
N GLU A 14 18.94 -30.97 -15.26
CA GLU A 14 20.11 -31.80 -14.89
C GLU A 14 19.98 -32.50 -13.50
N GLY A 15 18.76 -32.87 -13.12
CA GLY A 15 18.47 -33.50 -11.82
C GLY A 15 18.44 -32.54 -10.62
N HIS A 16 18.40 -31.22 -10.83
CA HIS A 16 18.26 -30.23 -9.76
C HIS A 16 16.86 -30.28 -9.11
N GLU A 17 16.73 -31.03 -8.02
CA GLU A 17 15.47 -31.28 -7.30
C GLU A 17 14.72 -30.01 -6.89
N ALA A 18 15.42 -28.93 -6.51
CA ALA A 18 14.78 -27.69 -6.07
C ALA A 18 14.02 -26.98 -7.22
N GLU A 19 14.61 -26.97 -8.42
CA GLU A 19 13.99 -26.39 -9.61
C GLU A 19 12.81 -27.23 -10.08
N ILE A 20 12.95 -28.56 -10.04
CA ILE A 20 11.90 -29.52 -10.40
C ILE A 20 10.71 -29.41 -9.42
N ALA A 21 11.00 -29.32 -8.12
CA ALA A 21 10.00 -29.12 -7.07
C ALA A 21 9.22 -27.81 -7.25
N SER A 22 9.93 -26.71 -7.57
CA SER A 22 9.32 -25.41 -7.85
C SER A 22 8.42 -25.44 -9.09
N LEU A 23 8.92 -26.01 -10.19
CA LEU A 23 8.20 -26.08 -11.46
C LEU A 23 6.91 -26.91 -11.33
N LEU A 24 7.00 -28.10 -10.73
CA LEU A 24 5.87 -29.03 -10.60
C LEU A 24 5.01 -28.76 -9.36
N LYS A 25 5.44 -27.84 -8.49
CA LYS A 25 4.82 -27.52 -7.19
C LYS A 25 4.62 -28.76 -6.31
N ILE A 26 5.69 -29.54 -6.16
CA ILE A 26 5.74 -30.75 -5.33
C ILE A 26 6.82 -30.63 -4.25
N GLU A 27 6.76 -31.50 -3.25
CA GLU A 27 7.80 -31.61 -2.22
C GLU A 27 9.12 -32.10 -2.82
N LYS A 28 10.24 -31.69 -2.22
CA LYS A 28 11.59 -31.95 -2.75
C LYS A 28 11.92 -33.45 -2.81
N GLU A 29 11.45 -34.20 -1.82
CA GLU A 29 11.63 -35.65 -1.74
C GLU A 29 10.96 -36.37 -2.90
N ALA A 30 9.80 -35.88 -3.36
CA ALA A 30 9.10 -36.42 -4.52
C ALA A 30 9.80 -36.01 -5.83
N ALA A 31 10.40 -34.82 -5.89
CA ALA A 31 11.09 -34.32 -7.09
C ALA A 31 12.30 -35.18 -7.49
N ALA A 32 13.00 -35.78 -6.52
CA ALA A 32 14.12 -36.70 -6.77
C ALA A 32 13.72 -37.96 -7.56
N GLU A 33 12.45 -38.38 -7.45
CA GLU A 33 11.91 -39.57 -8.11
C GLU A 33 11.30 -39.25 -9.49
N VAL A 34 11.07 -37.97 -9.81
CA VAL A 34 10.51 -37.57 -11.10
C VAL A 34 11.59 -37.66 -12.18
N LYS A 35 11.57 -38.77 -12.93
CA LYS A 35 12.41 -39.00 -14.13
C LYS A 35 11.60 -39.18 -15.41
N SER A 36 10.28 -39.06 -15.32
CA SER A 36 9.34 -39.30 -16.40
C SER A 36 9.20 -38.11 -17.34
N ASN A 37 8.86 -38.41 -18.59
CA ASN A 37 8.47 -37.41 -19.58
C ASN A 37 7.04 -36.89 -19.29
N PHE A 38 6.87 -35.58 -19.30
CA PHE A 38 5.58 -34.89 -19.24
C PHE A 38 5.22 -34.41 -20.63
N SER A 39 3.96 -34.48 -21.01
CA SER A 39 3.49 -33.91 -22.27
C SER A 39 2.42 -32.88 -21.99
N PHE A 40 2.55 -31.71 -22.61
CA PHE A 40 1.53 -30.66 -22.56
C PHE A 40 1.22 -30.21 -23.98
N GLN A 41 -0.05 -29.87 -24.21
CA GLN A 41 -0.53 -29.34 -25.47
C GLN A 41 -0.64 -27.83 -25.35
N VAL A 42 -0.01 -27.11 -26.27
CA VAL A 42 -0.21 -25.66 -26.36
C VAL A 42 -1.54 -25.39 -27.04
N GLU A 43 -2.54 -25.04 -26.23
CA GLU A 43 -3.88 -24.67 -26.70
C GLU A 43 -3.86 -23.28 -27.35
N GLU A 44 -3.26 -22.30 -26.69
CA GLU A 44 -3.20 -20.92 -27.16
C GLU A 44 -1.86 -20.27 -26.78
N ILE A 45 -1.35 -19.42 -27.67
CA ILE A 45 -0.21 -18.53 -27.37
C ILE A 45 -0.74 -17.10 -27.46
N THR A 46 -0.93 -16.45 -26.34
CA THR A 46 -1.28 -15.04 -26.28
C THR A 46 -0.01 -14.19 -26.23
N ARG A 47 -0.06 -13.00 -26.85
CA ARG A 47 1.01 -12.00 -26.79
C ARG A 47 0.38 -10.68 -26.40
N PHE A 48 1.01 -9.97 -25.46
CA PHE A 48 0.67 -8.58 -25.21
C PHE A 48 1.25 -7.72 -26.33
N VAL A 49 0.39 -6.94 -26.96
CA VAL A 49 0.78 -5.92 -27.94
C VAL A 49 0.36 -4.57 -27.40
N GLU A 50 1.14 -3.53 -27.68
CA GLU A 50 0.76 -2.17 -27.32
C GLU A 50 -0.52 -1.80 -28.06
N GLY A 51 -1.53 -1.34 -27.32
CA GLY A 51 -2.78 -0.87 -27.91
C GLY A 51 -2.58 0.49 -28.57
N ASP A 52 -3.25 0.70 -29.69
CA ASP A 52 -3.29 2.01 -30.34
C ASP A 52 -3.99 3.05 -29.45
N LEU A 53 -3.50 4.29 -29.46
CA LEU A 53 -4.13 5.41 -28.74
C LEU A 53 -5.39 5.87 -29.48
N ASN A 54 -6.47 5.10 -29.35
CA ASN A 54 -7.74 5.31 -30.01
C ASN A 54 -8.91 5.29 -29.02
N GLN A 55 -10.12 5.54 -29.52
CA GLN A 55 -11.32 5.60 -28.70
C GLN A 55 -11.60 4.30 -27.92
N GLU A 56 -11.27 3.14 -28.50
CA GLU A 56 -11.45 1.84 -27.84
C GLU A 56 -10.58 1.74 -26.58
N LEU A 57 -9.31 2.16 -26.66
CA LEU A 57 -8.44 2.23 -25.49
C LEU A 57 -8.93 3.27 -24.48
N PHE A 58 -9.39 4.43 -24.93
CA PHE A 58 -9.86 5.50 -24.05
C PHE A 58 -11.08 5.06 -23.24
N ASP A 59 -12.06 4.45 -23.92
CA ASP A 59 -13.27 3.90 -23.32
C ASP A 59 -12.96 2.72 -22.38
N LEU A 60 -11.94 1.91 -22.69
CA LEU A 60 -11.52 0.79 -21.84
C LEU A 60 -10.91 1.28 -20.52
N VAL A 61 -10.06 2.32 -20.57
CA VAL A 61 -9.31 2.79 -19.40
C VAL A 61 -10.16 3.70 -18.51
N PHE A 62 -10.91 4.63 -19.10
CA PHE A 62 -11.65 5.65 -18.35
C PHE A 62 -13.17 5.44 -18.35
N GLY A 63 -13.68 4.55 -19.20
CA GLY A 63 -15.11 4.37 -19.42
C GLY A 63 -15.58 5.14 -20.65
N LYS A 64 -16.72 4.69 -21.19
CA LYS A 64 -17.29 5.23 -22.42
C LYS A 64 -17.63 6.72 -22.29
N ASP A 65 -17.33 7.49 -23.34
CA ASP A 65 -17.67 8.91 -23.48
C ASP A 65 -16.98 9.85 -22.45
N VAL A 66 -15.94 9.37 -21.74
CA VAL A 66 -15.19 10.17 -20.76
C VAL A 66 -14.04 10.95 -21.40
N VAL A 67 -13.38 10.37 -22.39
CA VAL A 67 -12.22 10.92 -23.09
C VAL A 67 -12.41 10.67 -24.58
N THR A 68 -12.24 11.70 -25.41
CA THR A 68 -12.50 11.61 -26.86
C THR A 68 -11.29 11.87 -27.73
N THR A 69 -10.20 12.38 -27.13
CA THR A 69 -8.97 12.72 -27.85
C THR A 69 -7.74 12.20 -27.13
N GLU A 70 -6.64 12.03 -27.86
CA GLU A 70 -5.36 11.65 -27.28
C GLU A 70 -4.86 12.68 -26.24
N GLU A 71 -5.11 13.97 -26.50
CA GLU A 71 -4.71 15.04 -25.57
C GLU A 71 -5.46 14.94 -24.24
N GLU A 72 -6.78 14.73 -24.30
CA GLU A 72 -7.61 14.47 -23.12
C GLU A 72 -7.19 13.20 -22.39
N PHE A 73 -6.86 12.14 -23.14
CA PHE A 73 -6.38 10.87 -22.56
C PHE A 73 -5.09 11.08 -21.77
N ARG A 74 -4.09 11.72 -22.38
CA ARG A 74 -2.82 12.03 -21.71
C ARG A 74 -3.01 12.95 -20.51
N ALA A 75 -3.89 13.94 -20.61
CA ALA A 75 -4.22 14.83 -19.50
C ALA A 75 -4.86 14.07 -18.34
N LYS A 76 -5.81 13.16 -18.62
CA LYS A 76 -6.45 12.33 -17.59
C LYS A 76 -5.49 11.36 -16.95
N VAL A 77 -4.62 10.69 -17.73
CA VAL A 77 -3.56 9.84 -17.18
C VAL A 77 -2.65 10.67 -16.25
N LYS A 78 -2.25 11.87 -16.66
CA LYS A 78 -1.43 12.77 -15.83
C LYS A 78 -2.15 13.17 -14.53
N GLU A 79 -3.44 13.49 -14.59
CA GLU A 79 -4.26 13.82 -13.42
C GLU A 79 -4.36 12.62 -12.46
N SER A 80 -4.61 11.42 -12.98
CA SER A 80 -4.68 10.18 -12.20
C SER A 80 -3.35 9.84 -11.52
N ILE A 81 -2.23 10.08 -12.20
CA ILE A 81 -0.90 9.91 -11.59
C ILE A 81 -0.67 10.98 -10.52
N ALA A 82 -1.00 12.25 -10.82
CA ALA A 82 -0.81 13.35 -9.89
C ALA A 82 -1.63 13.18 -8.60
N SER A 83 -2.86 12.65 -8.67
CA SER A 83 -3.70 12.42 -7.50
C SER A 83 -3.12 11.39 -6.54
N GLN A 84 -2.38 10.39 -7.04
CA GLN A 84 -1.67 9.42 -6.20
C GLN A 84 -0.59 10.11 -5.36
N PHE A 85 0.16 11.05 -5.94
CA PHE A 85 1.21 11.79 -5.24
C PHE A 85 0.69 12.82 -4.23
N VAL A 86 -0.60 13.19 -4.25
CA VAL A 86 -1.19 14.06 -3.22
C VAL A 86 -1.13 13.37 -1.86
N ALA A 87 -1.56 12.11 -1.78
CA ALA A 87 -1.54 11.35 -0.53
C ALA A 87 -0.11 11.19 0.00
N ASP A 88 0.85 10.89 -0.88
CA ASP A 88 2.25 10.75 -0.49
C ASP A 88 2.85 12.09 -0.03
N SER A 89 2.48 13.20 -0.69
CA SER A 89 2.94 14.54 -0.31
C SER A 89 2.38 14.95 1.05
N ASP A 90 1.14 14.59 1.33
CA ASP A 90 0.47 14.83 2.62
C ASP A 90 1.11 14.00 3.73
N TYR A 91 1.45 12.75 3.43
CA TYR A 91 2.21 11.90 4.33
C TYR A 91 3.60 12.48 4.63
N LYS A 92 4.34 12.94 3.61
CA LYS A 92 5.63 13.61 3.80
C LYS A 92 5.50 14.87 4.65
N PHE A 93 4.47 15.67 4.40
CA PHE A 93 4.18 16.85 5.20
C PHE A 93 3.95 16.48 6.68
N LEU A 94 3.20 15.43 6.97
CA LEU A 94 2.99 14.96 8.34
C LEU A 94 4.29 14.50 9.00
N LEU A 95 5.19 13.84 8.28
CA LEU A 95 6.51 13.46 8.80
C LEU A 95 7.38 14.69 9.15
N ASP A 96 7.34 15.73 8.32
CA ASP A 96 8.06 16.98 8.59
C ASP A 96 7.43 17.74 9.76
N ALA A 97 6.09 17.79 9.80
CA ALA A 97 5.34 18.39 10.89
C ALA A 97 5.66 17.67 12.21
N ARG A 98 5.71 16.32 12.22
CA ARG A 98 6.12 15.51 13.37
C ARG A 98 7.47 15.97 13.91
N LYS A 99 8.50 16.05 13.07
CA LYS A 99 9.84 16.48 13.49
C LYS A 99 9.84 17.86 14.13
N VAL A 100 9.12 18.82 13.53
CA VAL A 100 9.04 20.19 14.06
C VAL A 100 8.28 20.24 15.38
N ILE A 101 7.19 19.48 15.49
CA ILE A 101 6.33 19.47 16.69
C ILE A 101 7.04 18.76 17.84
N GLU A 102 7.65 17.60 17.60
CA GLU A 102 8.44 16.87 18.60
C GLU A 102 9.60 17.74 19.13
N ALA A 103 10.32 18.42 18.24
CA ALA A 103 11.38 19.35 18.63
C ALA A 103 10.86 20.51 19.52
N LYS A 104 9.63 20.97 19.29
CA LYS A 104 9.00 22.03 20.10
C LYS A 104 8.44 21.53 21.43
N VAL A 105 7.89 20.31 21.47
CA VAL A 105 7.40 19.66 22.69
C VAL A 105 8.57 19.37 23.62
N GLY A 106 9.71 18.96 23.06
CA GLY A 106 10.90 18.61 23.83
C GLY A 106 10.77 17.24 24.50
N LYS A 107 11.65 16.99 25.47
CA LYS A 107 11.72 15.69 26.14
C LYS A 107 10.58 15.52 27.14
N LEU A 108 9.74 14.52 26.93
CA LEU A 108 8.73 14.08 27.88
C LEU A 108 9.32 13.04 28.85
N GLU A 109 8.78 13.01 30.07
CA GLU A 109 9.15 12.03 31.09
C GLU A 109 8.13 10.88 31.10
N TYR A 110 8.64 9.65 31.05
CA TYR A 110 7.84 8.43 31.04
C TYR A 110 8.18 7.54 32.23
N PRO A 111 7.21 6.74 32.74
CA PRO A 111 7.48 5.76 33.78
C PRO A 111 8.20 4.53 33.19
N ASP A 112 9.49 4.66 32.91
CA ASP A 112 10.24 3.71 32.09
C ASP A 112 10.18 2.27 32.60
N ALA A 113 10.28 2.08 33.92
CA ALA A 113 10.21 0.77 34.54
C ALA A 113 8.85 0.07 34.30
N LEU A 114 7.76 0.84 34.29
CA LEU A 114 6.42 0.31 34.03
C LEU A 114 6.26 -0.03 32.54
N LEU A 115 6.68 0.87 31.64
CA LEU A 115 6.54 0.67 30.20
C LEU A 115 7.38 -0.51 29.70
N LYS A 116 8.63 -0.64 30.17
CA LYS A 116 9.48 -1.81 29.87
C LYS A 116 8.84 -3.12 30.33
N ARG A 117 8.22 -3.12 31.52
CA ARG A 117 7.50 -4.29 32.02
C ARG A 117 6.28 -4.62 31.16
N ILE A 118 5.49 -3.63 30.75
CA ILE A 118 4.34 -3.84 29.86
C ILE A 118 4.82 -4.40 28.51
N MET A 119 5.90 -3.86 27.95
CA MET A 119 6.46 -4.33 26.69
C MET A 119 6.92 -5.79 26.76
N LEU A 120 7.55 -6.19 27.86
CA LEU A 120 7.94 -7.59 28.11
C LEU A 120 6.72 -8.51 28.24
N LEU A 121 5.69 -8.07 28.97
CA LEU A 121 4.43 -8.83 29.14
C LEU A 121 3.64 -9.00 27.83
N ASN A 122 3.79 -8.06 26.89
CA ASN A 122 3.17 -8.14 25.58
C ASN A 122 4.00 -8.96 24.57
N ASN A 123 5.27 -9.25 24.87
CA ASN A 123 6.21 -9.98 24.01
C ASN A 123 6.91 -11.08 24.83
N THR A 124 6.12 -11.93 25.48
CA THR A 124 6.60 -12.97 26.41
C THR A 124 7.54 -13.99 25.75
N ASP A 125 7.50 -14.08 24.42
CA ASP A 125 8.31 -14.93 23.55
C ASP A 125 9.67 -14.33 23.16
N LYS A 126 9.86 -13.01 23.34
CA LYS A 126 11.05 -12.28 22.83
C LYS A 126 12.08 -11.89 23.89
N GLY A 127 11.73 -11.99 25.17
CA GLY A 127 12.65 -11.76 26.30
C GLY A 127 13.05 -10.29 26.51
N GLU A 128 14.00 -10.08 27.44
CA GLU A 128 14.43 -8.73 27.88
C GLU A 128 15.28 -7.99 26.83
N ASP A 129 16.06 -8.71 26.02
CA ASP A 129 16.90 -8.11 24.98
C ASP A 129 16.05 -7.37 23.94
N PHE A 130 14.90 -7.94 23.56
CA PHE A 130 13.93 -7.29 22.67
C PHE A 130 13.44 -5.95 23.24
N VAL A 131 13.18 -5.88 24.54
CA VAL A 131 12.73 -4.66 25.19
C VAL A 131 13.85 -3.61 25.12
N ASN A 132 15.09 -3.96 25.45
CA ASN A 132 16.20 -3.01 25.44
C ASN A 132 16.46 -2.43 24.04
N GLU A 133 16.32 -3.23 22.98
CA GLU A 133 16.54 -2.78 21.60
C GLU A 133 15.39 -1.92 21.04
N ASN A 134 14.16 -2.15 21.48
CA ASN A 134 12.96 -1.54 20.87
C ASN A 134 12.27 -0.52 21.78
N TYR A 135 12.69 -0.39 23.05
CA TYR A 135 12.07 0.52 24.00
C TYR A 135 12.12 1.97 23.55
N ASP A 136 13.29 2.46 23.15
CA ASP A 136 13.46 3.86 22.76
C ASP A 136 12.55 4.24 21.57
N LYS A 137 12.49 3.37 20.55
CA LYS A 137 11.55 3.53 19.42
C LYS A 137 10.09 3.47 19.86
N SER A 138 9.75 2.62 20.82
CA SER A 138 8.39 2.53 21.36
C SER A 138 7.99 3.81 22.09
N VAL A 139 8.94 4.44 22.81
CA VAL A 139 8.72 5.73 23.47
C VAL A 139 8.58 6.86 22.45
N GLU A 140 9.36 6.86 21.36
CA GLU A 140 9.20 7.82 20.26
C GLU A 140 7.82 7.72 19.60
N GLU A 141 7.35 6.51 19.31
CA GLU A 141 6.01 6.30 18.76
C GLU A 141 4.90 6.64 19.76
N LEU A 142 5.07 6.32 21.05
CA LEU A 142 4.14 6.73 22.10
C LEU A 142 4.07 8.25 22.23
N THR A 143 5.22 8.93 22.18
CA THR A 143 5.31 10.39 22.20
C THR A 143 4.52 10.99 21.06
N TRP A 144 4.76 10.51 19.84
CA TRP A 144 4.03 10.98 18.67
C TRP A 144 2.54 10.69 18.76
N HIS A 145 2.15 9.52 19.25
CA HIS A 145 0.75 9.17 19.45
C HIS A 145 0.04 10.16 20.37
N LEU A 146 0.64 10.47 21.52
CA LEU A 146 0.09 11.44 22.48
C LEU A 146 0.00 12.86 21.91
N ILE A 147 1.02 13.29 21.17
CA ILE A 147 1.01 14.58 20.46
C ILE A 147 -0.13 14.60 19.45
N LYS A 148 -0.26 13.55 18.64
CA LYS A 148 -1.31 13.42 17.62
C LYS A 148 -2.70 13.49 18.25
N GLU A 149 -2.94 12.76 19.34
CA GLU A 149 -4.21 12.83 20.08
C GLU A 149 -4.54 14.24 20.55
N GLN A 150 -3.56 14.97 21.10
CA GLN A 150 -3.74 16.37 21.52
C GLN A 150 -4.06 17.30 20.35
N LEU A 151 -3.37 17.13 19.22
CA LEU A 151 -3.63 17.93 18.01
C LEU A 151 -5.03 17.67 17.47
N VAL A 152 -5.45 16.40 17.43
CA VAL A 152 -6.79 15.98 16.99
C VAL A 152 -7.86 16.59 17.88
N GLN A 153 -7.68 16.55 19.20
CA GLN A 153 -8.60 17.18 20.16
C GLN A 153 -8.66 18.70 19.98
N GLN A 154 -7.52 19.38 19.90
CA GLN A 154 -7.46 20.84 19.74
C GLN A 154 -7.98 21.33 18.37
N ALA A 155 -7.88 20.49 17.35
CA ALA A 155 -8.42 20.76 16.03
C ALA A 155 -9.91 20.37 15.90
N GLU A 156 -10.51 19.80 16.96
CA GLU A 156 -11.87 19.29 16.98
C GLU A 156 -12.17 18.33 15.81
N ILE A 157 -11.17 17.52 15.43
CA ILE A 157 -11.29 16.57 14.33
C ILE A 157 -12.24 15.46 14.74
N LYS A 158 -13.36 15.36 14.02
CA LYS A 158 -14.33 14.26 14.16
C LYS A 158 -14.21 13.33 12.97
N VAL A 159 -14.25 12.03 13.26
CA VAL A 159 -14.32 10.97 12.26
C VAL A 159 -15.77 10.51 12.20
N GLU A 160 -16.43 10.83 11.11
CA GLU A 160 -17.78 10.38 10.83
C GLU A 160 -17.74 9.06 10.05
N GLN A 161 -18.81 8.28 10.13
CA GLN A 161 -18.89 7.00 9.40
C GLN A 161 -18.70 7.18 7.89
N GLU A 162 -19.20 8.29 7.34
CA GLU A 162 -19.04 8.64 5.93
C GLU A 162 -17.57 8.85 5.55
N ASP A 163 -16.76 9.45 6.43
CA ASP A 163 -15.33 9.63 6.17
C ASP A 163 -14.61 8.28 6.06
N VAL A 164 -14.95 7.35 6.96
CA VAL A 164 -14.34 6.00 6.97
C VAL A 164 -14.79 5.21 5.75
N LEU A 165 -16.04 5.35 5.32
CA LEU A 165 -16.55 4.74 4.09
C LEU A 165 -15.83 5.30 2.85
N ASN A 166 -15.67 6.62 2.76
CA ASN A 166 -14.96 7.24 1.64
C ASN A 166 -13.49 6.82 1.61
N MET A 167 -12.81 6.79 2.77
CA MET A 167 -11.44 6.30 2.87
C MET A 167 -11.33 4.82 2.45
N ALA A 168 -12.32 3.98 2.79
CA ALA A 168 -12.35 2.59 2.35
C ALA A 168 -12.52 2.46 0.83
N LYS A 169 -13.38 3.29 0.22
CA LYS A 169 -13.56 3.38 -1.23
C LYS A 169 -12.27 3.84 -1.92
N ASP A 170 -11.59 4.84 -1.37
CA ASP A 170 -10.33 5.35 -1.91
C ASP A 170 -9.21 4.31 -1.82
N ALA A 171 -9.09 3.62 -0.68
CA ALA A 171 -8.14 2.51 -0.52
C ALA A 171 -8.43 1.36 -1.50
N THR A 172 -9.70 1.02 -1.69
CA THR A 172 -10.14 0.02 -2.68
C THR A 172 -9.76 0.46 -4.09
N ARG A 173 -10.07 1.70 -4.47
CA ARG A 173 -9.73 2.26 -5.79
C ARG A 173 -8.22 2.23 -6.04
N ALA A 174 -7.41 2.59 -5.04
CA ALA A 174 -5.96 2.51 -5.12
C ALA A 174 -5.48 1.07 -5.33
N GLN A 175 -6.08 0.09 -4.65
CA GLN A 175 -5.76 -1.33 -4.82
C GLN A 175 -6.09 -1.83 -6.24
N PHE A 176 -7.25 -1.46 -6.79
CA PHE A 176 -7.60 -1.81 -8.17
C PHE A 176 -6.71 -1.12 -9.21
N ALA A 177 -6.34 0.15 -8.97
CA ALA A 177 -5.42 0.88 -9.83
C ALA A 177 -4.04 0.21 -9.92
N GLN A 178 -3.57 -0.45 -8.85
CA GLN A 178 -2.33 -1.24 -8.89
C GLN A 178 -2.41 -2.45 -9.85
N TYR A 179 -3.60 -2.97 -10.10
CA TYR A 179 -3.85 -4.02 -11.11
C TYR A 179 -4.20 -3.45 -12.49
N GLY A 180 -4.06 -2.14 -12.71
CA GLY A 180 -4.38 -1.47 -13.97
C GLY A 180 -5.87 -1.16 -14.17
N MET A 181 -6.71 -1.38 -13.18
CA MET A 181 -8.15 -1.09 -13.23
C MET A 181 -8.40 0.33 -12.69
N LEU A 182 -8.23 1.34 -13.55
CA LEU A 182 -8.39 2.76 -13.17
C LEU A 182 -9.85 3.21 -13.04
N SER A 183 -10.76 2.58 -13.77
CA SER A 183 -12.20 2.86 -13.72
C SER A 183 -12.93 1.68 -13.09
N VAL A 184 -13.20 1.78 -11.78
CA VAL A 184 -13.99 0.79 -11.04
C VAL A 184 -15.38 1.36 -10.77
N PRO A 185 -16.46 0.65 -11.16
CA PRO A 185 -17.83 1.05 -10.84
C PRO A 185 -18.05 1.33 -9.35
N GLU A 186 -18.81 2.39 -9.06
CA GLU A 186 -19.02 2.88 -7.69
C GLU A 186 -19.74 1.84 -6.80
N ASP A 187 -20.62 1.02 -7.37
CA ASP A 187 -21.30 -0.08 -6.68
C ASP A 187 -20.31 -1.18 -6.26
N ILE A 188 -19.31 -1.48 -7.09
CA ILE A 188 -18.23 -2.40 -6.74
C ILE A 188 -17.40 -1.80 -5.60
N LEU A 189 -16.97 -0.54 -5.73
CA LEU A 189 -16.22 0.14 -4.68
C LEU A 189 -16.97 0.16 -3.35
N GLU A 190 -18.27 0.44 -3.36
CA GLU A 190 -19.09 0.47 -2.17
C GLU A 190 -19.24 -0.91 -1.52
N ASN A 191 -19.42 -1.96 -2.33
CA ASN A 191 -19.52 -3.33 -1.81
C ASN A 191 -18.19 -3.77 -1.14
N TYR A 192 -17.05 -3.53 -1.79
CA TYR A 192 -15.75 -3.83 -1.21
C TYR A 192 -15.46 -3.00 0.04
N ALA A 193 -15.78 -1.70 0.02
CA ALA A 193 -15.64 -0.83 1.18
C ALA A 193 -16.49 -1.36 2.36
N LYS A 194 -17.73 -1.77 2.13
CA LYS A 194 -18.58 -2.39 3.17
C LYS A 194 -17.98 -3.68 3.71
N GLU A 195 -17.40 -4.53 2.86
CA GLU A 195 -16.71 -5.75 3.32
C GLU A 195 -15.46 -5.43 4.15
N MET A 196 -14.69 -4.40 3.78
CA MET A 196 -13.57 -3.91 4.60
C MET A 196 -14.05 -3.43 5.98
N LEU A 197 -15.15 -2.67 6.02
CA LEU A 197 -15.73 -2.17 7.26
C LEU A 197 -16.34 -3.26 8.17
N LYS A 198 -16.48 -4.50 7.69
CA LYS A 198 -16.85 -5.63 8.57
C LYS A 198 -15.66 -6.18 9.37
N LYS A 199 -14.43 -5.92 8.90
CA LYS A 199 -13.19 -6.39 9.55
C LYS A 199 -12.70 -5.33 10.51
N LYS A 200 -12.74 -5.62 11.82
CA LYS A 200 -12.35 -4.67 12.87
C LYS A 200 -10.95 -4.07 12.66
N GLU A 201 -9.97 -4.90 12.29
CA GLU A 201 -8.59 -4.45 12.01
C GLU A 201 -8.53 -3.44 10.84
N SER A 202 -9.37 -3.63 9.82
CA SER A 202 -9.46 -2.71 8.70
C SER A 202 -10.11 -1.38 9.10
N ILE A 203 -11.11 -1.40 9.99
CA ILE A 203 -11.75 -0.17 10.50
C ILE A 203 -10.72 0.70 11.22
N ASP A 204 -9.96 0.15 12.17
CA ASP A 204 -9.01 0.94 12.96
C ASP A 204 -7.93 1.58 12.07
N GLY A 205 -7.44 0.85 11.06
CA GLY A 205 -6.52 1.38 10.06
C GLY A 205 -7.12 2.51 9.22
N LEU A 206 -8.38 2.36 8.78
CA LEU A 206 -9.09 3.38 8.01
C LEU A 206 -9.38 4.63 8.84
N VAL A 207 -9.81 4.48 10.09
CA VAL A 207 -10.02 5.61 11.01
C VAL A 207 -8.72 6.39 11.18
N ASN A 208 -7.60 5.70 11.42
CA ASN A 208 -6.30 6.37 11.56
C ASN A 208 -5.92 7.17 10.29
N ARG A 209 -6.15 6.61 9.10
CA ARG A 209 -5.91 7.33 7.83
C ARG A 209 -6.81 8.55 7.68
N VAL A 210 -8.08 8.47 8.05
CA VAL A 210 -9.00 9.62 8.05
C VAL A 210 -8.48 10.71 8.99
N VAL A 211 -8.08 10.33 10.21
CA VAL A 211 -7.53 11.26 11.19
C VAL A 211 -6.29 11.96 10.63
N GLU A 212 -5.37 11.21 10.03
CA GLU A 212 -4.13 11.76 9.45
C GLU A 212 -4.41 12.70 8.29
N ALA A 213 -5.30 12.33 7.37
CA ALA A 213 -5.69 13.19 6.25
C ALA A 213 -6.33 14.51 6.74
N LYS A 214 -7.28 14.43 7.69
CA LYS A 214 -7.91 15.63 8.28
C LYS A 214 -6.91 16.48 9.05
N LEU A 215 -6.00 15.84 9.80
CA LEU A 215 -4.96 16.53 10.55
C LEU A 215 -3.98 17.24 9.61
N ALA A 216 -3.55 16.61 8.53
CA ALA A 216 -2.70 17.22 7.52
C ALA A 216 -3.38 18.47 6.94
N ALA A 217 -4.66 18.38 6.57
CA ALA A 217 -5.42 19.51 6.04
C ALA A 217 -5.50 20.69 7.04
N VAL A 218 -5.79 20.40 8.32
CA VAL A 218 -5.85 21.44 9.37
C VAL A 218 -4.48 22.07 9.61
N LEU A 219 -3.42 21.25 9.74
CA LEU A 219 -2.07 21.74 10.01
C LEU A 219 -1.55 22.60 8.86
N LYS A 220 -1.78 22.20 7.60
CA LYS A 220 -1.43 23.01 6.42
C LYS A 220 -2.02 24.42 6.44
N GLY A 221 -3.22 24.58 6.98
CA GLY A 221 -3.86 25.90 7.15
C GLY A 221 -3.31 26.72 8.32
N LYS A 222 -2.58 26.09 9.26
CA LYS A 222 -2.02 26.73 10.47
C LYS A 222 -0.51 26.97 10.39
N VAL A 223 0.17 26.47 9.37
CA VAL A 223 1.61 26.64 9.18
C VAL A 223 1.93 27.35 7.88
N THR A 224 3.14 27.91 7.79
CA THR A 224 3.68 28.41 6.52
C THR A 224 4.23 27.23 5.72
N LEU A 225 3.72 27.05 4.50
CA LEU A 225 4.16 25.99 3.60
C LEU A 225 5.21 26.53 2.62
N GLU A 226 6.34 25.85 2.54
CA GLU A 226 7.33 26.06 1.49
C GLU A 226 7.08 25.03 0.38
N ASN A 227 6.56 25.51 -0.76
CA ASN A 227 6.28 24.63 -1.89
C ASN A 227 7.53 24.45 -2.75
N LYS A 228 8.01 23.21 -2.87
CA LYS A 228 9.16 22.86 -3.70
C LYS A 228 8.71 21.93 -4.82
N VAL A 229 9.08 22.27 -6.05
CA VAL A 229 8.93 21.38 -7.20
C VAL A 229 10.10 20.41 -7.20
N VAL A 230 9.80 19.11 -7.23
CA VAL A 230 10.78 18.03 -7.24
C VAL A 230 10.41 17.01 -8.32
N SER A 231 11.40 16.29 -8.83
CA SER A 231 11.18 15.11 -9.66
C SER A 231 10.63 13.94 -8.83
N VAL A 232 10.04 12.95 -9.50
CA VAL A 232 9.57 11.71 -8.85
C VAL A 232 10.71 10.97 -8.16
N GLU A 233 11.90 10.99 -8.76
CA GLU A 233 13.11 10.37 -8.19
C GLU A 233 13.54 11.04 -6.89
N GLU A 234 13.60 12.37 -6.89
CA GLU A 234 13.90 13.16 -5.68
C GLU A 234 12.82 12.96 -4.62
N PHE A 235 11.55 12.94 -5.00
CA PHE A 235 10.43 12.72 -4.09
C PHE A 235 10.53 11.34 -3.42
N ASN A 236 10.76 10.29 -4.20
CA ASN A 236 10.93 8.93 -3.67
C ASN A 236 12.16 8.80 -2.77
N ALA A 237 13.22 9.58 -3.03
CA ALA A 237 14.40 9.62 -2.16
C ALA A 237 14.12 10.24 -0.78
N LEU A 238 13.03 10.99 -0.60
CA LEU A 238 12.63 11.56 0.70
C LEU A 238 12.09 10.53 1.69
N PHE A 239 11.76 9.32 1.22
CA PHE A 239 11.24 8.21 2.03
C PHE A 239 12.25 7.08 2.24
N LYS A 240 13.50 7.25 1.78
CA LYS A 240 14.62 6.34 2.05
C LYS A 240 15.35 6.78 3.32
#